data_AF-A0AAW6U9Y7-F1
#
_entry.id   AF-A0AAW6U9Y7-F1
#
_cell.length_a   1.000
_cell.length_b   1.000
_cell.length_c   1.000
_cell.angle_alpha   90.00
_cell.angle_beta   90.00
_cell.angle_gamma   90.00
#
_symmetry.space_group_name_H-M   'P 1'
#
loop_
_entity.id
_entity.type
_entity.pdbx_description
1 polymer ?
#
loop_
_entity_poly.entity_id
_entity_poly.type
_entity_poly.pdbx_seq_one_letter_code
_entity_poly.pdbx_strand_id
1 'polypeptide(L)' 'MTLKPGPKRVAQSTSKPDKRQRDNKNTPGNTNSLKPSKSTYIKK' A
#
# COMPACT_ATOMS: atom_id res chain seq x y z
N MET A 1 -13.58 5.46 -1.79
CA MET A 1 -12.44 4.76 -2.46
C MET A 1 -12.05 3.56 -1.62
N THR A 2 -12.50 2.37 -1.99
CA THR A 2 -12.17 1.14 -1.24
C THR A 2 -10.70 0.76 -1.47
N LEU A 3 -9.88 0.72 -0.41
CA LEU A 3 -8.54 0.14 -0.53
C LEU A 3 -8.70 -1.37 -0.68
N LYS A 4 -7.92 -1.97 -1.59
CA LYS A 4 -7.94 -3.42 -1.74
C LYS A 4 -7.29 -4.05 -0.50
N PRO A 5 -7.95 -5.02 0.17
CA PRO A 5 -7.32 -5.78 1.24
C PRO A 5 -6.18 -6.64 0.67
N GLY A 6 -5.16 -6.86 1.49
CA GLY A 6 -3.94 -7.60 1.14
C GLY A 6 -2.73 -6.73 0.77
N PRO A 7 -1.51 -7.33 0.80
CA PRO A 7 -0.27 -6.63 0.48
C PRO A 7 -0.30 -6.00 -0.93
N LYS A 8 0.43 -4.90 -1.09
CA LYS A 8 0.60 -4.23 -2.38
C LYS A 8 1.35 -5.18 -3.31
N ARG A 9 0.85 -5.34 -4.54
CA ARG A 9 1.53 -6.19 -5.52
C ARG A 9 2.91 -5.62 -5.84
N VAL A 10 3.86 -6.51 -6.07
CA VAL A 10 5.21 -6.15 -6.55
C VAL A 10 5.22 -6.30 -8.07
N ALA A 11 5.70 -5.28 -8.77
CA ALA A 11 5.88 -5.32 -10.21
C ALA A 11 7.05 -6.24 -10.57
N GLN A 12 6.80 -7.27 -11.40
CA GLN A 12 7.81 -8.28 -11.77
C GLN A 12 9.05 -7.68 -12.45
N SER A 13 8.88 -6.60 -13.23
CA SER A 13 9.96 -5.97 -13.97
C SER A 13 10.93 -5.14 -13.12
N THR A 14 10.48 -4.64 -11.97
CA THR A 14 11.25 -3.69 -11.14
C THR A 14 11.44 -4.13 -9.71
N SER A 15 10.78 -5.23 -9.30
CA SER A 15 10.69 -5.71 -7.92
C SER A 15 10.23 -4.64 -6.93
N LYS A 16 9.55 -3.60 -7.41
CA LYS A 16 9.02 -2.48 -6.60
C LYS A 16 7.51 -2.58 -6.47
N PRO A 17 6.91 -1.98 -5.42
CA PRO A 17 5.46 -1.94 -5.26
C PRO A 17 4.76 -1.29 -6.48
N ASP A 18 3.67 -1.90 -6.93
CA ASP A 18 2.87 -1.47 -8.07
C ASP A 18 2.26 -0.09 -7.82
N LYS A 19 2.73 0.91 -8.56
CA LYS A 19 2.29 2.31 -8.44
C LYS A 19 0.82 2.52 -8.82
N ARG A 20 0.18 1.58 -9.55
CA ARG A 20 -1.24 1.65 -9.92
C ARG A 20 -2.16 1.32 -8.75
N GLN A 21 -1.69 0.51 -7.80
CA GLN A 21 -2.42 0.26 -6.57
C GLN A 21 -2.28 1.45 -5.64
N ARG A 22 -3.38 1.80 -4.97
CA ARG A 22 -3.37 2.84 -3.94
C ARG A 22 -2.48 2.46 -2.77
N ASP A 23 -2.18 3.46 -1.98
CA ASP A 23 -1.42 3.35 -0.74
C ASP A 23 -2.19 2.54 0.31
N ASN A 24 -1.61 1.44 0.76
CA ASN A 24 -2.18 0.45 1.67
C ASN A 24 -1.21 0.10 2.81
N LYS A 25 -0.45 1.09 3.30
CA LYS A 25 0.57 0.94 4.35
C LYS A 25 0.11 0.08 5.55
N ASN A 26 -1.13 0.22 5.98
CA ASN A 26 -1.64 -0.46 7.19
C ASN A 26 -2.03 -1.92 6.95
N THR A 27 -1.91 -2.44 5.73
CA THR A 27 -2.23 -3.84 5.46
C THR A 27 -1.07 -4.73 5.91
N PRO A 28 -1.33 -5.79 6.69
CA PRO A 28 -0.30 -6.75 7.08
C PRO A 28 0.45 -7.29 5.86
N GLY A 29 1.78 -7.38 5.97
CA GLY A 29 2.66 -7.81 4.87
C GLY A 29 3.16 -6.69 3.96
N ASN A 30 2.79 -5.43 4.20
CA ASN A 30 3.38 -4.27 3.54
C ASN A 30 4.51 -3.63 4.34
N THR A 31 5.44 -2.98 3.64
CA THR A 31 6.55 -2.25 4.24
C THR A 31 6.12 -0.88 4.76
N ASN A 32 6.73 -0.43 5.87
CA ASN A 32 6.50 0.91 6.44
C ASN A 32 6.94 2.07 5.53
N SER A 33 7.70 1.77 4.47
CA SER A 33 8.12 2.72 3.43
C SER A 33 6.99 3.17 2.51
N LEU A 34 5.86 2.47 2.49
CA LEU A 34 4.69 2.89 1.74
C LEU A 34 4.03 4.11 2.40
N LYS A 35 3.52 5.03 1.58
CA LYS A 35 2.71 6.14 2.07
C LYS A 35 1.38 5.59 2.61
N PRO A 36 0.79 6.18 3.66
CA PRO A 36 -0.55 5.84 4.10
C PRO A 36 -1.60 6.51 3.20
N SER A 37 -2.70 5.81 2.89
CA SER A 37 -3.86 6.45 2.27
C SER A 37 -4.57 7.36 3.28
N LYS A 38 -5.19 8.46 2.81
CA LYS A 38 -5.99 9.38 3.63
C LYS A 38 -7.06 8.66 4.48
N SER A 39 -7.66 7.60 3.95
CA SER A 39 -8.71 6.83 4.64
C SER A 39 -8.19 5.91 5.74
N THR A 40 -6.89 5.59 5.71
CA THR A 40 -6.21 4.72 6.69
C THR A 40 -5.24 5.48 7.56
N TYR A 41 -4.98 6.75 7.25
CA TYR A 41 -4.12 7.60 8.03
C TYR A 41 -4.85 7.98 9.32
N ILE A 42 -4.61 7.21 10.37
CA ILE A 42 -4.97 7.63 11.72
C ILE A 42 -3.99 8.75 12.09
N LYS A 43 -4.48 10.00 12.15
CA LYS A 43 -3.75 11.09 12.81
C LYS A 43 -3.66 10.70 14.29
N LYS A 44 -2.48 10.29 14.73
CA LYS A 44 -2.16 10.21 16.15
C LYS A 44 -1.93 11.61 16.68
#